data_AF-A0A350KPC7-F1
#
_entry.id   AF-A0A350KPC7-F1
#
_cell.length_a   1.000
_cell.length_b   1.000
_cell.length_c   1.000
_cell.angle_alpha   90.00
_cell.angle_beta   90.00
_cell.angle_gamma   90.00
#
_symmetry.space_group_name_H-M   'P 1'
#
loop_
_entity.id
_entity.type
_entity.pdbx_description
1 polymer ?
#
loop_
_entity_poly.entity_id
_entity_poly.type
_entity_poly.pdbx_seq_one_letter_code
_entity_poly.pdbx_strand_id
1 'polypeptide(L)'
;MDSDSRRNLSRLLKLAGEKPVVVFTDLDMTSCVEKNAAYAAENKAETGRDGCYMQPDVRRALTALPETGGAYFIVTGRHWADARVNDATGEKVPDGAFHDLLGGVKDFENADVVAGHGRLVVENGQTRVLRRAATPEDALKEQKFERHVGENVLALKQEIFERCPEARGKILAEYKKHLSYLNLAEFIKESPAKGKELFDFVDTRMKRVMSGLNPDGSKNESAPENPNGALFYTVEPTGSMEIRSRNQSKRNGVERSGFLDRAFEKGGPVLVLGDSLAKNGTDRDMVEAVRDYFESKGAADRVFVVHVTNGDKNRITDKSDKCFPTISVKDPDELGQILKMTVGQTRARAGKQASAVARTVLSARRGR
;
A
#
# COMPACT_ATOMS: atom_id res chain seq x y z
N MET A 1 -13.21 -20.09 0.47
CA MET A 1 -14.39 -19.20 0.41
C MET A 1 -15.68 -19.77 1.02
N ASP A 2 -16.36 -18.98 1.88
CA ASP A 2 -17.70 -19.26 2.45
C ASP A 2 -18.87 -18.98 1.47
N SER A 3 -20.12 -19.28 1.87
CA SER A 3 -21.32 -19.16 1.02
C SER A 3 -21.71 -17.72 0.68
N ASP A 4 -21.61 -16.79 1.64
CA ASP A 4 -21.92 -15.37 1.42
C ASP A 4 -20.92 -14.76 0.42
N SER A 5 -19.63 -15.08 0.56
CA SER A 5 -18.56 -14.69 -0.35
C SER A 5 -18.79 -15.23 -1.77
N ARG A 6 -19.24 -16.49 -1.93
CA ARG A 6 -19.56 -17.06 -3.26
C ARG A 6 -20.71 -16.33 -3.94
N ARG A 7 -21.79 -16.02 -3.21
CA ARG A 7 -22.93 -15.25 -3.74
C ARG A 7 -22.49 -13.86 -4.19
N ASN A 8 -21.68 -13.19 -3.38
CA ASN A 8 -21.14 -11.88 -3.70
C ASN A 8 -20.17 -11.90 -4.88
N LEU A 9 -19.37 -12.96 -5.03
CA LEU A 9 -18.52 -13.15 -6.20
C LEU A 9 -19.36 -13.30 -7.47
N SER A 10 -20.45 -14.07 -7.47
CA SER A 10 -21.35 -14.15 -8.62
C SER A 10 -21.96 -12.79 -8.98
N ARG A 11 -22.34 -11.98 -7.98
CA ARG A 11 -22.82 -10.61 -8.20
C ARG A 11 -21.74 -9.73 -8.83
N LEU A 12 -20.51 -9.80 -8.33
CA LEU A 12 -19.36 -9.08 -8.88
C LEU A 12 -19.11 -9.46 -10.34
N LEU A 13 -19.05 -10.75 -10.65
CA LEU A 13 -18.79 -11.23 -12.02
C LEU A 13 -19.86 -10.78 -13.00
N LYS A 14 -21.13 -10.73 -12.58
CA LYS A 14 -22.22 -10.19 -13.39
C LYS A 14 -21.99 -8.70 -13.70
N LEU A 15 -21.73 -7.87 -12.69
CA LEU A 15 -21.49 -6.44 -12.87
C LEU A 15 -20.24 -6.16 -13.72
N ALA A 16 -19.17 -6.96 -13.56
CA ALA A 16 -17.95 -6.86 -14.36
C ALA A 16 -18.19 -7.19 -15.85
N GLY A 17 -19.19 -8.03 -16.15
CA GLY A 17 -19.63 -8.31 -17.52
C GLY A 17 -20.43 -7.16 -18.16
N GLU A 18 -20.93 -6.22 -17.36
CA GLU A 18 -21.78 -5.12 -17.80
C GLU A 18 -21.03 -3.78 -17.86
N LYS A 19 -20.11 -3.53 -16.93
CA LYS A 19 -19.38 -2.26 -16.79
C LYS A 19 -17.88 -2.48 -16.50
N PRO A 20 -17.02 -1.49 -16.80
CA PRO A 20 -15.59 -1.55 -16.47
C PRO A 20 -15.36 -1.66 -14.97
N VAL A 21 -14.38 -2.47 -14.58
CA VAL A 21 -14.00 -2.70 -13.18
C VAL A 21 -12.94 -1.68 -12.76
N VAL A 22 -13.01 -1.23 -11.51
CA VAL A 22 -11.96 -0.43 -10.87
C VAL A 22 -11.45 -1.15 -9.63
N VAL A 23 -10.14 -1.11 -9.39
CA VAL A 23 -9.51 -1.78 -8.25
C VAL A 23 -8.67 -0.80 -7.44
N PHE A 24 -8.90 -0.73 -6.14
CA PHE A 24 -7.97 -0.18 -5.16
C PHE A 24 -7.28 -1.36 -4.46
N THR A 25 -5.95 -1.42 -4.51
CA THR A 25 -5.21 -2.55 -3.94
C THR A 25 -4.10 -2.10 -3.02
N ASP A 26 -4.05 -2.70 -1.84
CA ASP A 26 -2.80 -2.78 -1.08
C ASP A 26 -1.81 -3.76 -1.74
N LEU A 27 -0.54 -3.71 -1.34
CA LEU A 27 0.53 -4.56 -1.83
C LEU A 27 0.92 -5.64 -0.83
N ASP A 28 1.53 -5.26 0.29
CA ASP A 28 2.13 -6.17 1.26
C ASP A 28 1.09 -7.15 1.80
N MET A 29 1.33 -8.46 1.66
CA MET A 29 0.44 -9.53 2.09
C MET A 29 -0.96 -9.53 1.43
N THR A 30 -1.32 -8.49 0.67
CA THR A 30 -2.55 -8.42 -0.14
C THR A 30 -2.31 -8.94 -1.55
N SER A 31 -1.51 -8.21 -2.33
CA SER A 31 -1.22 -8.50 -3.75
C SER A 31 0.21 -9.02 -3.96
N CYS A 32 1.11 -8.77 -3.00
CA CYS A 32 2.51 -9.12 -3.02
C CYS A 32 2.88 -9.95 -1.80
N VAL A 33 3.75 -10.94 -1.99
CA VAL A 33 4.39 -11.66 -0.88
C VAL A 33 5.89 -11.51 -1.05
N GLU A 34 6.46 -10.56 -0.31
CA GLU A 34 7.89 -10.25 -0.38
C GLU A 34 8.75 -11.51 -0.24
N LYS A 35 9.78 -11.64 -1.09
CA LYS A 35 10.70 -12.79 -1.16
C LYS A 35 10.04 -14.13 -1.56
N ASN A 36 8.80 -14.15 -2.03
CA ASN A 36 8.21 -15.35 -2.61
C ASN A 36 8.90 -15.71 -3.95
N ALA A 37 9.70 -16.78 -3.92
CA ALA A 37 10.50 -17.21 -5.07
C ALA A 37 9.64 -17.67 -6.27
N ALA A 38 8.47 -18.27 -6.03
CA ALA A 38 7.60 -18.72 -7.10
C ALA A 38 7.01 -17.54 -7.87
N TYR A 39 6.53 -16.52 -7.16
CA TYR A 39 6.00 -15.31 -7.78
C TYR A 39 7.09 -14.57 -8.56
N ALA A 40 8.29 -14.42 -7.96
CA ALA A 40 9.42 -13.78 -8.63
C ALA A 40 9.83 -14.53 -9.91
N ALA A 41 9.90 -15.86 -9.87
CA ALA A 41 10.29 -16.67 -11.03
C ALA A 41 9.28 -16.56 -12.19
N GLU A 42 7.99 -16.68 -11.90
CA GLU A 42 6.94 -16.57 -12.93
C GLU A 42 6.91 -15.15 -13.53
N ASN A 43 6.95 -14.11 -12.69
CA ASN A 43 6.98 -12.74 -13.19
C ASN A 43 8.26 -12.44 -13.99
N LYS A 44 9.42 -12.98 -13.59
CA LYS A 44 10.66 -12.84 -14.37
C LYS A 44 10.51 -13.45 -15.77
N ALA A 45 9.90 -14.63 -15.88
CA ALA A 45 9.69 -15.29 -17.15
C ALA A 45 8.83 -14.44 -18.12
N GLU A 46 7.88 -13.66 -17.59
CA GLU A 46 6.97 -12.86 -18.41
C GLU A 46 7.44 -11.41 -18.63
N THR A 47 8.16 -10.83 -17.67
CA THR A 47 8.53 -9.40 -17.68
C THR A 47 10.01 -9.16 -17.94
N GLY A 48 10.85 -10.19 -17.83
CA GLY A 48 12.31 -10.08 -17.90
C GLY A 48 12.96 -9.37 -16.70
N ARG A 49 12.20 -9.07 -15.64
CA ARG A 49 12.69 -8.38 -14.44
C ARG A 49 12.69 -9.31 -13.22
N ASP A 50 13.78 -9.27 -12.48
CA ASP A 50 13.89 -9.92 -11.17
C ASP A 50 13.16 -9.12 -10.08
N GLY A 51 12.79 -9.79 -8.99
CA GLY A 51 12.29 -9.11 -7.78
C GLY A 51 10.84 -8.61 -7.83
N CYS A 52 10.05 -9.02 -8.83
CA CYS A 52 8.60 -8.76 -8.82
C CYS A 52 7.86 -9.85 -8.02
N TYR A 53 7.44 -9.51 -6.81
CA TYR A 53 6.78 -10.38 -5.84
C TYR A 53 5.26 -10.25 -5.81
N MET A 54 4.66 -9.51 -6.76
CA MET A 54 3.21 -9.51 -6.95
C MET A 54 2.73 -10.88 -7.43
N GLN A 55 1.60 -11.36 -6.91
CA GLN A 55 1.03 -12.62 -7.38
C GLN A 55 0.77 -12.54 -8.90
N PRO A 56 1.22 -13.50 -9.73
CA PRO A 56 1.23 -13.35 -11.19
C PRO A 56 -0.15 -13.13 -11.85
N ASP A 57 -1.20 -13.80 -11.38
CA ASP A 57 -2.56 -13.58 -11.86
C ASP A 57 -3.11 -12.21 -11.44
N VAL A 58 -2.77 -11.71 -10.24
CA VAL A 58 -3.05 -10.34 -9.81
C VAL A 58 -2.37 -9.34 -10.75
N ARG A 59 -1.07 -9.50 -11.00
CA ARG A 59 -0.30 -8.63 -11.92
C ARG A 59 -0.96 -8.56 -13.29
N ARG A 60 -1.19 -9.72 -13.91
CA ARG A 60 -1.84 -9.83 -15.24
C ARG A 60 -3.23 -9.20 -15.25
N ALA A 61 -4.00 -9.35 -14.17
CA ALA A 61 -5.32 -8.76 -14.07
C ALA A 61 -5.27 -7.23 -13.95
N LEU A 62 -4.41 -6.69 -13.09
CA LEU A 62 -4.28 -5.24 -12.89
C LEU A 62 -3.80 -4.55 -14.18
N THR A 63 -2.75 -5.07 -14.82
CA THR A 63 -2.15 -4.45 -16.01
C THR A 63 -3.07 -4.55 -17.24
N ALA A 64 -4.01 -5.49 -17.25
CA ALA A 64 -5.04 -5.62 -18.27
C ALA A 64 -6.24 -4.66 -18.10
N LEU A 65 -6.49 -4.12 -16.90
CA LEU A 65 -7.67 -3.30 -16.63
C LEU A 65 -7.79 -2.06 -17.54
N PRO A 66 -6.72 -1.26 -17.76
CA PRO A 66 -6.79 -0.07 -18.63
C PRO A 66 -7.27 -0.39 -20.05
N GLU A 67 -6.85 -1.53 -20.62
CA GLU A 67 -7.24 -1.98 -21.97
C GLU A 67 -8.76 -2.24 -22.08
N THR A 68 -9.43 -2.48 -20.94
CA THR A 68 -10.88 -2.73 -20.89
C THR A 68 -11.69 -1.49 -20.56
N GLY A 69 -11.04 -0.33 -20.43
CA GLY A 69 -11.63 0.91 -19.92
C GLY A 69 -11.75 0.96 -18.39
N GLY A 70 -11.31 -0.09 -17.69
CA GLY A 70 -11.18 -0.13 -16.24
C GLY A 70 -9.98 0.69 -15.75
N ALA A 71 -9.71 0.64 -14.46
CA ALA A 71 -8.55 1.29 -13.85
C ALA A 71 -8.11 0.53 -12.59
N TYR A 72 -6.87 0.74 -12.17
CA TYR A 72 -6.41 0.30 -10.87
C TYR A 72 -5.62 1.41 -10.17
N PHE A 73 -5.65 1.38 -8.85
CA PHE A 73 -4.96 2.31 -7.97
C PHE A 73 -4.24 1.49 -6.90
N ILE A 74 -2.94 1.71 -6.76
CA ILE A 74 -2.16 1.06 -5.70
C ILE A 74 -2.21 1.95 -4.46
N VAL A 75 -2.44 1.37 -3.28
CA VAL A 75 -2.54 2.10 -2.02
C VAL A 75 -1.67 1.40 -0.98
N THR A 76 -0.43 1.89 -0.79
CA THR A 76 0.58 1.23 0.05
C THR A 76 1.08 2.13 1.18
N GLY A 77 1.47 1.50 2.29
CA GLY A 77 2.20 2.16 3.38
C GLY A 77 3.64 2.52 3.01
N ARG A 78 4.26 1.72 2.13
CA ARG A 78 5.62 1.95 1.63
C ARG A 78 5.69 3.24 0.81
N HIS A 79 6.86 3.87 0.75
CA HIS A 79 7.10 4.88 -0.27
C HIS A 79 7.12 4.22 -1.67
N TRP A 80 6.89 4.99 -2.73
CA TRP A 80 6.69 4.40 -4.07
C TRP A 80 8.00 3.99 -4.74
N ALA A 81 8.80 4.97 -5.15
CA ALA A 81 10.09 4.77 -5.80
C ALA A 81 11.06 5.85 -5.29
N ASP A 82 12.17 5.41 -4.70
CA ASP A 82 13.24 6.28 -4.17
C ASP A 82 14.59 5.55 -4.29
N ALA A 83 15.62 6.06 -3.62
CA ALA A 83 16.89 5.38 -3.42
C ALA A 83 17.23 5.29 -1.93
N ARG A 84 17.89 4.19 -1.54
CA ARG A 84 18.52 4.01 -0.23
C ARG A 84 20.01 3.74 -0.38
N VAL A 85 20.76 3.89 0.69
CA VAL A 85 22.17 3.48 0.73
C VAL A 85 22.24 2.06 1.30
N ASN A 86 22.89 1.15 0.59
CA ASN A 86 23.18 -0.17 1.11
C ASN A 86 24.22 -0.04 2.23
N ASP A 87 23.86 -0.39 3.46
CA ASP A 87 24.73 -0.21 4.62
C ASP A 87 25.96 -1.14 4.63
N ALA A 88 25.97 -2.20 3.82
CA ALA A 88 27.11 -3.09 3.68
C ALA A 88 28.07 -2.62 2.58
N THR A 89 27.57 -2.10 1.47
CA THR A 89 28.39 -1.74 0.30
C THR A 89 28.60 -0.23 0.12
N GLY A 90 27.78 0.60 0.74
CA GLY A 90 27.76 2.06 0.56
C GLY A 90 27.10 2.52 -0.76
N GLU A 91 26.65 1.60 -1.60
CA GLU A 91 26.07 1.91 -2.90
C GLU A 91 24.63 2.44 -2.78
N LYS A 92 24.27 3.37 -3.67
CA LYS A 92 22.86 3.78 -3.82
C LYS A 92 22.11 2.70 -4.59
N VAL A 93 21.07 2.14 -3.97
CA VAL A 93 20.23 1.12 -4.57
C VAL A 93 18.78 1.61 -4.68
N PRO A 94 18.02 1.18 -5.70
CA PRO A 94 16.59 1.48 -5.79
C PRO A 94 15.83 0.99 -4.55
N ASP A 95 14.82 1.76 -4.15
CA ASP A 95 14.06 1.60 -2.89
C ASP A 95 12.57 1.85 -3.12
N GLY A 96 11.73 1.27 -2.27
CA GLY A 96 10.29 1.50 -2.26
C GLY A 96 9.51 0.42 -2.98
N ALA A 97 8.19 0.45 -2.82
CA ALA A 97 7.30 -0.60 -3.32
C ALA A 97 7.50 -0.93 -4.81
N PHE A 98 7.74 0.08 -5.66
CA PHE A 98 7.95 -0.13 -7.08
C PHE A 98 9.18 -1.01 -7.37
N HIS A 99 10.25 -0.86 -6.60
CA HIS A 99 11.47 -1.63 -6.78
C HIS A 99 11.50 -2.89 -5.93
N ASP A 100 11.18 -2.78 -4.64
CA ASP A 100 11.28 -3.86 -3.66
C ASP A 100 10.18 -4.93 -3.83
N LEU A 101 8.98 -4.54 -4.26
CA LEU A 101 7.85 -5.47 -4.42
C LEU A 101 7.51 -5.75 -5.88
N LEU A 102 7.69 -4.77 -6.76
CA LEU A 102 7.28 -4.86 -8.17
C LEU A 102 8.48 -5.02 -9.12
N GLY A 103 9.71 -5.13 -8.61
CA GLY A 103 10.92 -5.39 -9.39
C GLY A 103 11.26 -4.32 -10.44
N GLY A 104 10.68 -3.12 -10.34
CA GLY A 104 10.79 -2.09 -11.38
C GLY A 104 10.18 -2.51 -12.72
N VAL A 105 9.15 -3.36 -12.71
CA VAL A 105 8.45 -3.80 -13.93
C VAL A 105 7.78 -2.62 -14.62
N LYS A 106 8.02 -2.49 -15.93
CA LYS A 106 7.55 -1.36 -16.76
C LYS A 106 6.04 -1.14 -16.71
N ASP A 107 5.27 -2.22 -16.57
CA ASP A 107 3.80 -2.16 -16.48
C ASP A 107 3.30 -1.26 -15.34
N PHE A 108 4.11 -1.05 -14.29
CA PHE A 108 3.77 -0.24 -13.13
C PHE A 108 4.47 1.13 -13.08
N GLU A 109 5.35 1.44 -14.03
CA GLU A 109 6.12 2.70 -14.03
C GLU A 109 5.22 3.95 -13.98
N ASN A 110 4.05 3.87 -14.63
CA ASN A 110 3.04 4.93 -14.67
C ASN A 110 1.78 4.57 -13.88
N ALA A 111 1.87 3.65 -12.92
CA ALA A 111 0.73 3.32 -12.07
C ALA A 111 0.28 4.55 -11.26
N ASP A 112 -1.02 4.64 -11.05
CA ASP A 112 -1.61 5.62 -10.15
C ASP A 112 -1.53 5.08 -8.71
N VAL A 113 -0.81 5.79 -7.84
CA VAL A 113 -0.44 5.27 -6.52
C VAL A 113 -0.70 6.28 -5.41
N VAL A 114 -1.26 5.81 -4.30
CA VAL A 114 -1.22 6.46 -3.00
C VAL A 114 -0.17 5.73 -2.16
N ALA A 115 0.95 6.39 -1.85
CA ALA A 115 2.08 5.77 -1.16
C ALA A 115 2.44 6.52 0.14
N GLY A 116 3.31 5.94 0.97
CA GLY A 116 3.80 6.55 2.20
C GLY A 116 2.68 6.82 3.20
N HIS A 117 1.80 5.84 3.41
CA HIS A 117 0.57 5.97 4.20
C HIS A 117 -0.30 7.16 3.77
N GLY A 118 -0.46 7.38 2.46
CA GLY A 118 -1.28 8.45 1.93
C GLY A 118 -0.63 9.82 1.91
N ARG A 119 0.69 9.89 2.08
CA ARG A 119 1.44 11.15 1.97
C ARG A 119 1.84 11.49 0.55
N LEU A 120 2.04 10.47 -0.29
CA LEU A 120 2.48 10.61 -1.66
C LEU A 120 1.33 10.19 -2.58
N VAL A 121 1.10 10.99 -3.62
CA VAL A 121 0.24 10.63 -4.74
C VAL A 121 1.13 10.59 -5.98
N VAL A 122 1.14 9.47 -6.68
CA VAL A 122 1.88 9.26 -7.91
C VAL A 122 0.88 9.13 -9.05
N GLU A 123 1.05 9.92 -10.10
CA GLU A 123 0.26 9.84 -11.32
C GLU A 123 1.20 10.10 -12.50
N ASN A 124 1.12 9.25 -13.54
CA ASN A 124 1.98 9.35 -14.73
C ASN A 124 3.49 9.47 -14.41
N GLY A 125 3.95 8.68 -13.42
CA GLY A 125 5.34 8.68 -12.95
C GLY A 125 5.74 9.92 -12.12
N GLN A 126 4.85 10.90 -11.94
CA GLN A 126 5.13 12.10 -11.16
C GLN A 126 4.62 11.96 -9.73
N THR A 127 5.50 12.24 -8.75
CA THR A 127 5.15 12.18 -7.32
C THR A 127 4.80 13.56 -6.78
N ARG A 128 3.59 13.70 -6.24
CA ARG A 128 3.12 14.85 -5.46
C ARG A 128 3.07 14.50 -3.98
N VAL A 129 3.60 15.40 -3.14
CA VAL A 129 3.50 15.29 -1.68
C VAL A 129 2.27 16.04 -1.18
N LEU A 130 1.37 15.37 -0.46
CA LEU A 130 0.20 16.01 0.15
C LEU A 130 0.61 16.96 1.28
N ARG A 131 -0.19 17.98 1.58
CA ARG A 131 0.13 18.96 2.64
C ARG A 131 0.06 18.35 4.05
N ARG A 132 0.92 18.84 4.96
CA ARG A 132 1.07 18.42 6.38
C ARG A 132 -0.12 18.82 7.23
N ALA A 133 -0.38 20.13 7.29
CA ALA A 133 -1.43 20.72 8.10
C ALA A 133 -2.32 21.64 7.25
N ALA A 134 -3.41 22.11 7.85
CA ALA A 134 -4.31 23.08 7.22
C ALA A 134 -3.63 24.45 7.03
N THR A 135 -2.77 24.86 7.96
CA THR A 135 -2.09 26.17 7.94
C THR A 135 -0.60 26.04 7.57
N PRO A 136 0.01 27.07 6.96
CA PRO A 136 1.46 27.10 6.71
C PRO A 136 2.31 27.05 7.97
N GLU A 137 1.84 27.66 9.06
CA GLU A 137 2.56 27.72 10.34
C GLU A 137 2.67 26.34 10.99
N ASP A 138 1.56 25.62 11.09
CA ASP A 138 1.56 24.26 11.65
C ASP A 138 2.35 23.30 10.76
N ALA A 139 2.24 23.47 9.44
CA ALA A 139 3.03 22.68 8.49
C ALA A 139 4.54 22.86 8.67
N LEU A 140 4.99 24.08 9.03
CA LEU A 140 6.40 24.36 9.32
C LEU A 140 6.84 23.74 10.66
N LYS A 141 6.00 23.82 11.70
CA LYS A 141 6.27 23.18 13.00
C LYS A 141 6.38 21.66 12.84
N GLU A 142 5.42 21.05 12.15
CA GLU A 142 5.46 19.61 11.83
C GLU A 142 6.72 19.23 11.04
N GLN A 143 7.11 20.03 10.04
CA GLN A 143 8.32 19.76 9.25
C GLN A 143 9.60 19.84 10.10
N LYS A 144 9.69 20.78 11.03
CA LYS A 144 10.84 20.88 11.95
C LYS A 144 10.92 19.65 12.86
N PHE A 145 9.78 19.22 13.40
CA PHE A 145 9.72 18.02 14.24
C PHE A 145 10.05 16.74 13.46
N GLU A 146 9.48 16.57 12.26
CA GLU A 146 9.76 15.46 11.35
C GLU A 146 11.26 15.37 11.03
N ARG A 147 11.91 16.52 10.77
CA ARG A 147 13.35 16.57 10.53
C ARG A 147 14.16 16.16 11.77
N HIS A 148 13.79 16.66 12.95
CA HIS A 148 14.42 16.28 14.20
C HIS A 148 14.34 14.77 14.43
N VAL A 149 13.16 14.17 14.23
CA VAL A 149 12.97 12.72 14.32
C VAL A 149 13.88 12.00 13.31
N GLY A 150 13.82 12.41 12.04
CA GLY A 150 14.56 11.77 10.97
C GLY A 150 16.08 11.75 11.18
N GLU A 151 16.66 12.89 11.58
CA GLU A 151 18.08 12.99 11.88
C GLU A 151 18.48 12.10 13.07
N ASN A 152 17.64 12.03 14.11
CA ASN A 152 17.90 11.15 15.26
C ASN A 152 17.75 9.66 14.94
N VAL A 153 16.81 9.27 14.05
CA VAL A 153 16.69 7.87 13.59
C VAL A 153 17.92 7.46 12.78
N LEU A 154 18.45 8.34 11.93
CA LEU A 154 19.69 8.08 11.21
C LEU A 154 20.92 8.03 12.14
N ALA A 155 20.97 8.85 13.18
CA ALA A 155 22.01 8.76 14.21
C ALA A 155 21.90 7.44 15.00
N LEU A 156 20.69 7.05 15.38
CA LEU A 156 20.42 5.78 16.06
C LEU A 156 20.87 4.58 15.21
N LYS A 157 20.67 4.62 13.90
CA LYS A 157 21.20 3.60 12.98
C LYS A 157 22.70 3.40 13.13
N GLN A 158 23.47 4.48 13.22
CA GLN A 158 24.93 4.40 13.40
C GLN A 158 25.28 3.82 14.78
N GLU A 159 24.60 4.26 15.84
CA GLU A 159 24.78 3.71 17.20
C GLU A 159 24.50 2.20 17.25
N ILE A 160 23.45 1.74 16.55
CA ILE A 160 23.15 0.31 16.43
C ILE A 160 24.30 -0.44 15.77
N PHE A 161 24.88 0.09 14.69
CA PHE A 161 25.98 -0.56 13.99
C PHE A 161 27.30 -0.55 14.77
N GLU A 162 27.50 0.40 15.66
CA GLU A 162 28.63 0.38 16.61
C GLU A 162 28.43 -0.68 17.69
N ARG A 163 27.20 -0.78 18.22
CA ARG A 163 26.85 -1.71 19.30
C ARG A 163 26.69 -3.16 18.82
N CYS A 164 26.17 -3.35 17.61
CA CYS A 164 25.85 -4.63 16.99
C CYS A 164 26.26 -4.60 15.50
N PRO A 165 27.56 -4.71 15.19
CA PRO A 165 28.06 -4.64 13.81
C PRO A 165 27.42 -5.68 12.86
N GLU A 166 27.03 -6.84 13.38
CA GLU A 166 26.38 -7.90 12.60
C GLU A 166 24.96 -7.55 12.13
N ALA A 167 24.35 -6.48 12.64
CA ALA A 167 23.08 -5.95 12.16
C ALA A 167 23.19 -5.22 10.82
N ARG A 168 24.41 -4.84 10.38
CA ARG A 168 24.64 -4.18 9.09
C ARG A 168 24.15 -5.05 7.94
N GLY A 169 23.33 -4.45 7.06
CA GLY A 169 22.71 -5.14 5.94
C GLY A 169 21.56 -6.10 6.31
N LYS A 170 21.20 -6.21 7.59
CA LYS A 170 20.11 -7.07 8.09
C LYS A 170 18.96 -6.29 8.72
N ILE A 171 19.17 -5.00 8.95
CA ILE A 171 18.15 -4.08 9.44
C ILE A 171 17.99 -2.98 8.40
N LEU A 172 16.78 -2.44 8.29
CA LEU A 172 16.51 -1.26 7.47
C LEU A 172 16.20 -0.10 8.40
N ALA A 173 16.93 1.00 8.24
CA ALA A 173 16.67 2.23 8.99
C ALA A 173 16.79 3.41 8.04
N GLU A 174 15.69 4.12 7.86
CA GLU A 174 15.55 5.14 6.84
C GLU A 174 14.80 6.35 7.39
N TYR A 175 15.22 7.53 6.92
CA TYR A 175 14.47 8.76 7.04
C TYR A 175 14.09 9.24 5.65
N LYS A 176 12.82 9.09 5.32
CA LYS A 176 12.20 9.70 4.14
C LYS A 176 11.40 10.93 4.59
N LYS A 177 11.15 11.89 3.69
CA LYS A 177 10.42 13.18 3.94
C LYS A 177 8.96 13.05 4.45
N HIS A 178 8.60 11.91 5.00
CA HIS A 178 7.27 11.57 5.45
C HIS A 178 7.26 10.41 6.45
N LEU A 179 8.32 9.62 6.54
CA LEU A 179 8.37 8.41 7.33
C LEU A 179 9.80 8.22 7.84
N SER A 180 9.93 8.09 9.15
CA SER A 180 11.16 7.59 9.76
C SER A 180 10.86 6.21 10.30
N TYR A 181 11.59 5.19 9.85
CA TYR A 181 11.33 3.83 10.29
C TYR A 181 12.62 3.05 10.51
N LEU A 182 12.48 2.01 11.34
CA LEU A 182 13.50 1.04 11.63
C LEU A 182 12.86 -0.36 11.67
N ASN A 183 13.37 -1.28 10.87
CA ASN A 183 12.88 -2.65 10.78
C ASN A 183 13.98 -3.64 11.17
N LEU A 184 13.74 -4.35 12.28
CA LEU A 184 14.62 -5.38 12.85
C LEU A 184 14.15 -6.81 12.55
N ALA A 185 13.04 -6.99 11.83
CA ALA A 185 12.35 -8.28 11.76
C ALA A 185 13.23 -9.42 11.24
N GLU A 186 14.08 -9.15 10.24
CA GLU A 186 14.99 -10.16 9.68
C GLU A 186 16.07 -10.53 10.68
N PHE A 187 16.68 -9.53 11.31
CA PHE A 187 17.70 -9.73 12.33
C PHE A 187 17.17 -10.51 13.55
N ILE A 188 15.95 -10.21 14.00
CA ILE A 188 15.29 -10.93 15.10
C ILE A 188 15.07 -12.40 14.74
N LYS A 189 14.67 -12.70 13.50
CA LYS A 189 14.50 -14.09 13.04
C LYS A 189 15.82 -14.86 13.06
N GLU A 190 16.91 -14.24 12.61
CA GLU A 190 18.23 -14.88 12.56
C GLU A 190 18.90 -14.99 13.94
N SER A 191 18.69 -14.02 14.81
CA SER A 191 19.35 -13.94 16.11
C SER A 191 18.38 -13.49 17.21
N PRO A 192 17.46 -14.34 17.68
CA PRO A 192 16.34 -13.94 18.54
C PRO A 192 16.74 -13.23 19.84
N ALA A 193 17.75 -13.73 20.56
CA ALA A 193 18.16 -13.13 21.84
C ALA A 193 18.78 -11.73 21.65
N LYS A 194 19.74 -11.59 20.73
CA LYS A 194 20.36 -10.30 20.38
C LYS A 194 19.35 -9.35 19.74
N GLY A 195 18.48 -9.87 18.89
CA GLY A 195 17.41 -9.13 18.24
C GLY A 195 16.42 -8.54 19.23
N LYS A 196 16.06 -9.28 20.29
CA LYS A 196 15.23 -8.76 21.39
C LYS A 196 15.94 -7.64 22.16
N GLU A 197 17.20 -7.82 22.52
CA GLU A 197 17.96 -6.77 23.21
C GLU A 197 18.07 -5.49 22.36
N LEU A 198 18.32 -5.66 21.07
CA LEU A 198 18.37 -4.56 20.11
C LEU A 198 17.00 -3.90 19.96
N PHE A 199 15.92 -4.68 19.88
CA PHE A 199 14.54 -4.18 19.84
C PHE A 199 14.24 -3.30 21.06
N ASP A 200 14.50 -3.77 22.28
CA ASP A 200 14.21 -3.03 23.51
C ASP A 200 15.03 -1.72 23.57
N PHE A 201 16.27 -1.77 23.10
CA PHE A 201 17.14 -0.60 22.98
C PHE A 201 16.59 0.44 21.98
N VAL A 202 16.20 0.00 20.78
CA VAL A 202 15.65 0.89 19.74
C VAL A 202 14.31 1.47 20.19
N ASP A 203 13.42 0.66 20.74
CA ASP A 203 12.11 1.12 21.24
C ASP A 203 12.28 2.21 22.31
N THR A 204 13.22 2.02 23.24
CA THR A 204 13.57 3.04 24.24
C THR A 204 14.09 4.33 23.59
N ARG A 205 14.99 4.21 22.60
CA ARG A 205 15.57 5.35 21.87
C ARG A 205 14.50 6.11 21.08
N MET A 206 13.63 5.42 20.35
CA MET A 206 12.54 6.01 19.58
C MET A 206 11.55 6.77 20.47
N LYS A 207 11.19 6.21 21.64
CA LYS A 207 10.35 6.89 22.63
C LYS A 207 10.99 8.16 23.18
N ARG A 208 12.33 8.16 23.38
CA ARG A 208 13.09 9.35 23.79
C ARG A 208 13.08 10.44 22.72
N VAL A 209 13.32 10.08 21.45
CA VAL A 209 13.23 11.01 20.32
C VAL A 209 11.84 11.65 20.25
N MET A 210 10.78 10.86 20.36
CA MET A 210 9.40 11.37 20.37
C MET A 210 9.10 12.32 21.53
N SER A 211 9.79 12.14 22.65
CA SER A 211 9.61 12.94 23.88
C SER A 211 10.57 14.14 23.95
N GLY A 212 11.38 14.38 22.92
CA GLY A 212 12.39 15.44 22.94
C GLY A 212 13.46 15.23 24.03
N LEU A 213 13.83 13.97 24.28
CA LEU A 213 14.86 13.60 25.25
C LEU A 213 16.16 13.23 24.55
N ASN A 214 17.28 13.51 25.22
CA ASN A 214 18.60 13.07 24.82
C ASN A 214 18.74 11.54 24.97
N PRO A 215 19.82 10.94 24.41
CA PRO A 215 20.10 9.52 24.59
C PRO A 215 20.23 9.08 26.06
N ASP A 216 20.66 9.92 26.98
CA ASP A 216 20.70 9.56 28.42
C ASP A 216 19.34 9.66 29.13
N GLY A 217 18.30 10.18 28.46
CA GLY A 217 16.96 10.43 29.01
C GLY A 217 16.79 11.84 29.60
N SER A 218 17.81 12.69 29.56
CA SER A 218 17.70 14.10 29.97
C SER A 218 16.90 14.92 28.94
N LYS A 219 16.38 16.08 29.37
CA LYS A 219 15.63 16.99 28.49
C LYS A 219 16.55 17.58 27.41
N ASN A 220 16.12 17.54 26.16
CA ASN A 220 16.81 18.23 25.06
C ASN A 220 16.16 19.59 24.79
N GLU A 221 16.77 20.69 25.25
CA GLU A 221 16.26 22.05 25.06
C GLU A 221 16.21 22.50 23.59
N SER A 222 16.93 21.81 22.70
CA SER A 222 16.94 22.10 21.25
C SER A 222 15.91 21.28 20.47
N ALA A 223 15.24 20.31 21.12
CA ALA A 223 14.23 19.49 20.45
C ALA A 223 12.99 20.34 20.16
N PRO A 224 12.52 20.42 18.90
CA PRO A 224 11.22 21.02 18.61
C PRO A 224 10.12 20.25 19.34
N GLU A 225 9.06 20.95 19.76
CA GLU A 225 7.86 20.31 20.28
C GLU A 225 7.12 19.57 19.16
N ASN A 226 6.51 18.42 19.47
CA ASN A 226 5.60 17.71 18.57
C ASN A 226 4.25 18.45 18.54
N PRO A 227 3.98 19.29 17.52
CA PRO A 227 2.86 20.23 17.58
C PRO A 227 1.53 19.47 17.62
N ASN A 228 0.75 19.66 18.69
CA ASN A 228 -0.55 18.99 18.90
C ASN A 228 -0.49 17.44 18.78
N GLY A 229 0.67 16.84 19.05
CA GLY A 229 0.88 15.40 18.87
C GLY A 229 0.75 14.95 17.40
N ALA A 230 1.10 15.81 16.45
CA ALA A 230 0.95 15.57 15.01
C ALA A 230 1.72 14.35 14.51
N LEU A 231 2.86 14.00 15.09
CA LEU A 231 3.57 12.75 14.81
C LEU A 231 3.32 11.73 15.92
N PHE A 232 3.29 10.45 15.58
CA PHE A 232 3.13 9.36 16.52
C PHE A 232 4.07 8.21 16.18
N TYR A 233 4.35 7.40 17.20
CA TYR A 233 5.22 6.25 17.13
C TYR A 233 4.40 4.96 17.18
N THR A 234 4.65 4.06 16.26
CA THR A 234 4.05 2.72 16.19
C THR A 234 5.12 1.65 16.19
N VAL A 235 4.79 0.54 16.84
CA VAL A 235 5.66 -0.62 17.00
C VAL A 235 4.87 -1.86 16.64
N GLU A 236 5.33 -2.58 15.64
CA GLU A 236 4.81 -3.89 15.31
C GLU A 236 5.55 -4.98 16.10
N PRO A 237 4.85 -6.02 16.59
CA PRO A 237 5.48 -7.15 17.28
C PRO A 237 6.56 -7.87 16.47
N THR A 238 6.54 -7.71 15.15
CA THR A 238 7.50 -8.29 14.20
C THR A 238 8.88 -7.64 14.27
N GLY A 239 9.00 -6.45 14.84
CA GLY A 239 10.24 -5.67 14.89
C GLY A 239 10.27 -4.45 13.97
N SER A 240 9.15 -4.10 13.34
CA SER A 240 9.00 -2.85 12.58
C SER A 240 8.59 -1.71 13.51
N MET A 241 9.29 -0.58 13.43
CA MET A 241 9.09 0.59 14.27
C MET A 241 9.05 1.83 13.37
N GLU A 242 8.02 2.66 13.49
CA GLU A 242 7.85 3.82 12.62
C GLU A 242 7.40 5.05 13.40
N ILE A 243 7.89 6.21 12.99
CA ILE A 243 7.36 7.51 13.38
C ILE A 243 6.81 8.18 12.14
N ARG A 244 5.52 8.52 12.19
CA ARG A 244 4.81 9.17 11.07
C ARG A 244 3.77 10.17 11.54
N SER A 245 3.33 11.03 10.63
CA SER A 245 2.30 12.03 10.92
C SER A 245 0.91 11.39 10.99
N ARG A 246 0.08 11.85 11.93
CA ARG A 246 -1.35 11.50 12.05
C ARG A 246 -2.16 11.89 10.82
N ASN A 247 -1.69 12.89 10.08
CA ASN A 247 -2.30 13.29 8.82
C ASN A 247 -1.93 12.34 7.66
N GLN A 248 -1.14 11.29 7.91
CA GLN A 248 -0.83 10.25 6.95
C GLN A 248 -1.67 9.00 7.25
N SER A 249 -2.75 8.86 6.49
CA SER A 249 -3.55 7.64 6.42
C SER A 249 -3.85 7.31 4.97
N LYS A 250 -4.08 6.02 4.68
CA LYS A 250 -4.54 5.59 3.35
C LYS A 250 -5.85 6.31 2.97
N ARG A 251 -6.72 6.57 3.95
CA ARG A 251 -7.95 7.37 3.80
C ARG A 251 -7.67 8.75 3.22
N ASN A 252 -6.85 9.55 3.90
CA ASN A 252 -6.53 10.91 3.46
C ASN A 252 -5.89 10.91 2.06
N GLY A 253 -4.99 9.96 1.81
CA GLY A 253 -4.35 9.79 0.51
C GLY A 253 -5.36 9.52 -0.62
N VAL A 254 -6.28 8.59 -0.41
CA VAL A 254 -7.33 8.21 -1.38
C VAL A 254 -8.35 9.33 -1.57
N GLU A 255 -8.78 10.00 -0.49
CA GLU A 255 -9.73 11.12 -0.57
C GLU A 255 -9.14 12.34 -1.30
N ARG A 256 -7.82 12.55 -1.21
CA ARG A 256 -7.13 13.71 -1.83
C ARG A 256 -6.43 13.43 -3.14
N SER A 257 -6.43 12.19 -3.62
CA SER A 257 -5.80 11.84 -4.90
C SER A 257 -6.69 12.16 -6.10
N GLY A 258 -8.02 12.25 -5.92
CA GLY A 258 -8.99 12.32 -7.02
C GLY A 258 -9.32 10.95 -7.63
N PHE A 259 -8.74 9.86 -7.10
CA PHE A 259 -8.99 8.51 -7.61
C PHE A 259 -10.42 8.02 -7.37
N LEU A 260 -11.07 8.49 -6.29
CA LEU A 260 -12.46 8.16 -5.99
C LEU A 260 -13.43 8.69 -7.05
N ASP A 261 -13.25 9.93 -7.49
CA ASP A 261 -14.05 10.53 -8.57
C ASP A 261 -13.85 9.75 -9.88
N ARG A 262 -12.59 9.48 -10.24
CA ARG A 262 -12.23 8.67 -11.42
C ARG A 262 -12.85 7.28 -11.36
N ALA A 263 -12.85 6.64 -10.18
CA ALA A 263 -13.46 5.34 -9.97
C ALA A 263 -14.99 5.39 -10.13
N PHE A 264 -15.62 6.43 -9.59
CA PHE A 264 -17.06 6.63 -9.65
C PHE A 264 -17.54 6.83 -11.08
N GLU A 265 -16.84 7.66 -11.86
CA GLU A 265 -17.13 7.97 -13.27
C GLU A 265 -17.12 6.74 -14.19
N LYS A 266 -16.34 5.69 -13.87
CA LYS A 266 -16.36 4.43 -14.65
C LYS A 266 -17.71 3.72 -14.61
N GLY A 267 -18.55 4.00 -13.61
CA GLY A 267 -19.91 3.48 -13.50
C GLY A 267 -20.03 1.98 -13.17
N GLY A 268 -18.93 1.24 -13.05
CA GLY A 268 -18.93 -0.19 -12.76
C GLY A 268 -18.55 -0.55 -11.32
N PRO A 269 -18.31 -1.84 -11.04
CA PRO A 269 -17.95 -2.30 -9.71
C PRO A 269 -16.55 -1.82 -9.31
N VAL A 270 -16.39 -1.50 -8.02
CA VAL A 270 -15.14 -1.08 -7.40
C VAL A 270 -14.72 -2.13 -6.39
N LEU A 271 -13.56 -2.74 -6.60
CA LEU A 271 -12.96 -3.66 -5.64
C LEU A 271 -12.00 -2.88 -4.76
N VAL A 272 -12.03 -3.16 -3.46
CA VAL A 272 -11.05 -2.67 -2.49
C VAL A 272 -10.40 -3.88 -1.85
N LEU A 273 -9.10 -4.06 -2.09
CA LEU A 273 -8.33 -5.24 -1.72
C LEU A 273 -7.38 -4.87 -0.57
N GLY A 274 -7.44 -5.62 0.53
CA GLY A 274 -6.55 -5.42 1.67
C GLY A 274 -6.48 -6.67 2.56
N ASP A 275 -5.45 -6.75 3.39
CA ASP A 275 -5.23 -7.82 4.36
C ASP A 275 -5.47 -7.32 5.80
N SER A 276 -5.33 -6.01 6.04
CA SER A 276 -5.38 -5.41 7.37
C SER A 276 -6.65 -4.59 7.62
N LEU A 277 -7.81 -5.27 7.71
CA LEU A 277 -9.14 -4.63 7.85
C LEU A 277 -9.62 -4.45 9.31
N ALA A 278 -9.03 -5.18 10.26
CA ALA A 278 -9.46 -5.19 11.66
C ALA A 278 -9.31 -3.82 12.35
N LYS A 279 -9.72 -3.71 13.62
CA LYS A 279 -9.57 -2.47 14.40
C LYS A 279 -8.09 -2.06 14.46
N ASN A 280 -7.79 -0.83 14.02
CA ASN A 280 -6.43 -0.28 13.82
C ASN A 280 -5.65 -0.81 12.60
N GLY A 281 -6.27 -1.62 11.74
CA GLY A 281 -5.67 -2.08 10.49
C GLY A 281 -5.53 -0.94 9.48
N THR A 282 -4.44 -0.93 8.71
CA THR A 282 -4.10 0.20 7.82
C THR A 282 -4.98 0.25 6.57
N ASP A 283 -5.52 -0.88 6.12
CA ASP A 283 -6.44 -0.96 4.98
C ASP A 283 -7.87 -0.58 5.34
N ARG A 284 -8.20 -0.61 6.64
CA ARG A 284 -9.48 -0.13 7.17
C ARG A 284 -9.77 1.27 6.66
N ASP A 285 -8.79 2.17 6.77
CA ASP A 285 -8.87 3.55 6.33
C ASP A 285 -9.21 3.68 4.83
N MET A 286 -8.59 2.85 3.98
CA MET A 286 -8.89 2.81 2.55
C MET A 286 -10.32 2.34 2.28
N VAL A 287 -10.76 1.28 2.96
CA VAL A 287 -12.11 0.73 2.80
C VAL A 287 -13.16 1.76 3.22
N GLU A 288 -12.98 2.41 4.37
CA GLU A 288 -13.89 3.44 4.86
C GLU A 288 -13.95 4.62 3.88
N ALA A 289 -12.81 5.09 3.36
CA ALA A 289 -12.77 6.17 2.36
C ALA A 289 -13.61 5.85 1.11
N VAL A 290 -13.41 4.65 0.54
CA VAL A 290 -14.12 4.23 -0.67
C VAL A 290 -15.61 4.03 -0.39
N ARG A 291 -15.96 3.34 0.71
CA ARG A 291 -17.37 3.09 1.04
C ARG A 291 -18.13 4.38 1.36
N ASP A 292 -17.56 5.25 2.19
CA ASP A 292 -18.19 6.52 2.56
C ASP A 292 -18.45 7.40 1.33
N TYR A 293 -17.47 7.47 0.42
CA TYR A 293 -17.62 8.22 -0.83
C TYR A 293 -18.75 7.63 -1.68
N PHE A 294 -18.78 6.32 -1.92
CA PHE A 294 -19.79 5.70 -2.77
C PHE A 294 -21.18 5.69 -2.12
N GLU A 295 -21.26 5.55 -0.79
CA GLU A 295 -22.49 5.67 -0.02
C GLU A 295 -23.09 7.08 -0.16
N SER A 296 -22.27 8.13 -0.03
CA SER A 296 -22.71 9.52 -0.21
C SER A 296 -23.27 9.83 -1.62
N LYS A 297 -22.90 9.01 -2.61
CA LYS A 297 -23.37 9.10 -4.00
C LYS A 297 -24.51 8.14 -4.32
N GLY A 298 -25.04 7.42 -3.32
CA GLY A 298 -26.10 6.43 -3.51
C GLY A 298 -25.68 5.20 -4.31
N ALA A 299 -24.40 4.82 -4.25
CA ALA A 299 -23.81 3.81 -5.11
C ALA A 299 -22.97 2.76 -4.34
N ALA A 300 -23.30 2.54 -3.06
CA ALA A 300 -22.60 1.61 -2.17
C ALA A 300 -22.64 0.16 -2.67
N ASP A 301 -23.67 -0.22 -3.42
CA ASP A 301 -23.86 -1.56 -4.00
C ASP A 301 -22.76 -1.92 -5.04
N ARG A 302 -22.07 -0.92 -5.58
CA ARG A 302 -20.93 -1.08 -6.49
C ARG A 302 -19.63 -1.47 -5.79
N VAL A 303 -19.53 -1.29 -4.47
CA VAL A 303 -18.27 -1.51 -3.73
C VAL A 303 -18.20 -2.95 -3.22
N PHE A 304 -17.10 -3.63 -3.54
CA PHE A 304 -16.78 -4.98 -3.11
C PHE A 304 -15.47 -4.96 -2.32
N VAL A 305 -15.55 -5.18 -1.02
CA VAL A 305 -14.36 -5.31 -0.17
C VAL A 305 -13.90 -6.76 -0.19
N VAL A 306 -12.65 -6.98 -0.59
CA VAL A 306 -12.03 -8.30 -0.63
C VAL A 306 -10.95 -8.36 0.46
N HIS A 307 -11.16 -9.21 1.46
CA HIS A 307 -10.19 -9.41 2.55
C HIS A 307 -9.29 -10.60 2.26
N VAL A 308 -7.98 -10.36 2.17
CA VAL A 308 -6.96 -11.41 2.12
C VAL A 308 -6.59 -11.79 3.54
N THR A 309 -7.10 -12.92 4.01
CA THR A 309 -7.03 -13.24 5.44
C THR A 309 -5.65 -13.68 5.90
N ASN A 310 -4.85 -14.36 5.08
CA ASN A 310 -3.52 -14.86 5.44
C ASN A 310 -3.48 -15.66 6.76
N GLY A 311 -4.58 -16.35 7.10
CA GLY A 311 -4.70 -17.06 8.38
C GLY A 311 -5.00 -16.17 9.59
N ASP A 312 -5.27 -14.88 9.39
CA ASP A 312 -5.66 -13.94 10.44
C ASP A 312 -6.90 -14.45 11.19
N LYS A 313 -6.77 -14.46 12.51
CA LYS A 313 -7.77 -14.88 13.48
C LYS A 313 -8.66 -13.72 13.92
N ASN A 314 -8.24 -12.47 13.72
CA ASN A 314 -8.96 -11.26 14.11
C ASN A 314 -9.92 -10.77 13.01
N ARG A 315 -10.71 -11.71 12.47
CA ARG A 315 -11.68 -11.38 11.42
C ARG A 315 -12.78 -10.48 11.96
N ILE A 316 -13.22 -9.55 11.13
CA ILE A 316 -14.40 -8.72 11.41
C ILE A 316 -15.62 -9.64 11.38
N THR A 317 -16.24 -9.84 12.55
CA THR A 317 -17.45 -10.66 12.70
C THR A 317 -18.73 -9.84 12.67
N ASP A 318 -18.65 -8.54 13.00
CA ASP A 318 -19.77 -7.62 12.96
C ASP A 318 -20.10 -7.22 11.51
N LYS A 319 -21.24 -7.68 11.00
CA LYS A 319 -21.73 -7.37 9.65
C LYS A 319 -22.12 -5.91 9.46
N SER A 320 -22.32 -5.15 10.54
CA SER A 320 -22.61 -3.73 10.50
C SER A 320 -21.35 -2.86 10.37
N ASP A 321 -20.16 -3.43 10.60
CA ASP A 321 -18.90 -2.70 10.42
C ASP A 321 -18.74 -2.31 8.93
N LYS A 322 -18.44 -1.04 8.69
CA LYS A 322 -18.11 -0.51 7.36
C LYS A 322 -16.92 -1.21 6.72
N CYS A 323 -16.12 -1.99 7.44
CA CYS A 323 -15.04 -2.78 6.85
C CYS A 323 -15.38 -4.26 6.71
N PHE A 324 -16.59 -4.70 7.10
CA PHE A 324 -17.00 -6.09 6.92
C PHE A 324 -16.82 -6.52 5.46
N PRO A 325 -16.04 -7.58 5.19
CA PRO A 325 -15.67 -7.93 3.84
C PRO A 325 -16.87 -8.45 3.04
N THR A 326 -16.94 -8.03 1.79
CA THR A 326 -17.91 -8.55 0.83
C THR A 326 -17.51 -9.96 0.38
N ILE A 327 -16.20 -10.20 0.24
CA ILE A 327 -15.61 -11.48 -0.14
C ILE A 327 -14.37 -11.68 0.74
N SER A 328 -14.22 -12.87 1.33
CA SER A 328 -12.99 -13.25 2.05
C SER A 328 -12.23 -14.33 1.28
N VAL A 329 -10.93 -14.14 1.12
CA VAL A 329 -10.01 -15.10 0.51
C VAL A 329 -8.91 -15.49 1.49
N LYS A 330 -8.35 -16.69 1.30
CA LYS A 330 -7.36 -17.24 2.23
C LYS A 330 -5.97 -16.61 2.07
N ASP A 331 -5.58 -16.29 0.83
CA ASP A 331 -4.24 -15.84 0.46
C ASP A 331 -4.25 -15.09 -0.89
N PRO A 332 -3.13 -14.50 -1.30
CA PRO A 332 -3.00 -13.82 -2.59
C PRO A 332 -3.26 -14.71 -3.82
N ASP A 333 -3.13 -16.03 -3.71
CA ASP A 333 -3.43 -16.94 -4.83
C ASP A 333 -4.94 -17.02 -5.11
N GLU A 334 -5.76 -17.15 -4.06
CA GLU A 334 -7.22 -17.11 -4.22
C GLU A 334 -7.69 -15.70 -4.66
N LEU A 335 -7.01 -14.63 -4.24
CA LEU A 335 -7.22 -13.29 -4.78
C LEU A 335 -6.94 -13.22 -6.29
N GLY A 336 -5.80 -13.77 -6.73
CA GLY A 336 -5.41 -13.82 -8.14
C GLY A 336 -6.47 -14.52 -9.01
N GLN A 337 -7.04 -15.62 -8.53
CA GLN A 337 -8.13 -16.30 -9.23
C GLN A 337 -9.39 -15.43 -9.36
N ILE A 338 -9.78 -14.71 -8.30
CA ILE A 338 -10.92 -13.78 -8.36
C ILE A 338 -10.68 -12.67 -9.37
N LEU A 339 -9.51 -12.03 -9.32
CA LEU A 339 -9.18 -10.94 -10.24
C LEU A 339 -9.09 -11.44 -11.68
N LYS A 340 -8.51 -12.61 -11.92
CA LYS A 340 -8.49 -13.25 -13.25
C LYS A 340 -9.90 -13.46 -13.81
N MET A 341 -10.82 -13.99 -13.02
CA MET A 341 -12.22 -14.17 -13.44
C MET A 341 -12.91 -12.83 -13.69
N THR A 342 -12.76 -11.88 -12.77
CA THR A 342 -13.41 -10.56 -12.82
C THR A 342 -12.91 -9.74 -14.02
N VAL A 343 -11.59 -9.69 -14.21
CA VAL A 343 -10.95 -9.01 -15.35
C VAL A 343 -11.25 -9.74 -16.66
N GLY A 344 -11.35 -11.07 -16.64
CA GLY A 344 -11.81 -11.87 -17.78
C GLY A 344 -13.21 -11.46 -18.27
N GLN A 345 -14.15 -11.18 -17.37
CA GLN A 345 -15.50 -10.71 -17.73
C GLN A 345 -15.47 -9.32 -18.38
N THR A 346 -14.72 -8.36 -17.82
CA THR A 346 -14.62 -7.03 -18.44
C THR A 346 -13.88 -7.07 -19.78
N ARG A 347 -12.89 -7.96 -19.96
CA ARG A 347 -12.24 -8.20 -21.26
C ARG A 347 -13.23 -8.74 -22.29
N ALA A 348 -14.02 -9.76 -21.92
CA ALA A 348 -15.05 -10.31 -22.81
C ALA A 348 -16.10 -9.26 -23.22
N ARG A 349 -16.51 -8.40 -22.27
CA ARG A 349 -17.37 -7.24 -22.54
C ARG A 349 -16.73 -6.26 -23.53
N ALA A 350 -15.49 -5.84 -23.27
CA ALA A 350 -14.77 -4.89 -24.12
C ALA A 350 -14.61 -5.42 -25.56
N GLY A 351 -14.27 -6.71 -25.72
CA GLY A 351 -14.18 -7.35 -27.02
C GLY A 351 -15.51 -7.36 -27.80
N LYS A 352 -16.64 -7.61 -27.13
CA LYS A 352 -17.98 -7.53 -27.75
C LYS A 352 -18.30 -6.10 -28.22
N GLN A 353 -17.98 -5.09 -27.43
CA GLN A 353 -18.20 -3.69 -27.79
C GLN A 353 -17.35 -3.26 -28.99
N ALA A 354 -16.05 -3.60 -29.00
CA ALA A 354 -15.16 -3.31 -30.12
C ALA A 354 -15.63 -3.96 -31.42
N SER A 355 -16.06 -5.23 -31.35
CA SER A 355 -16.63 -5.95 -32.50
C SER A 355 -17.91 -5.31 -33.01
N ALA A 356 -18.80 -4.87 -32.11
CA ALA A 356 -20.03 -4.17 -32.49
C ALA A 356 -19.75 -2.84 -33.20
N VAL A 357 -18.83 -2.02 -32.67
CA VAL A 357 -18.41 -0.75 -33.29
C VAL A 357 -17.82 -1.00 -34.69
N ALA A 358 -16.93 -1.99 -34.83
CA ALA A 358 -16.34 -2.34 -36.12
C ALA A 358 -17.41 -2.75 -37.15
N ARG A 359 -18.41 -3.56 -36.75
CA ARG A 359 -19.54 -3.93 -37.62
C ARG A 359 -20.37 -2.72 -38.04
N THR A 360 -20.65 -1.79 -37.12
CA THR A 360 -21.38 -0.55 -37.43
C THR A 360 -20.61 0.33 -38.41
N VAL A 361 -19.30 0.48 -38.23
CA VAL A 361 -18.45 1.27 -39.15
C VAL A 361 -18.39 0.63 -40.54
N LEU A 362 -18.24 -0.70 -40.61
CA LEU A 362 -18.17 -1.44 -41.88
C LEU A 362 -19.50 -1.44 -42.64
N SER A 363 -20.63 -1.52 -41.94
CA SER A 363 -21.97 -1.43 -42.56
C SER A 363 -22.30 -0.02 -43.04
N ALA A 364 -21.91 1.03 -42.30
CA ALA A 364 -22.07 2.41 -42.72
C ALA A 364 -21.26 2.77 -43.99
N ARG A 365 -20.15 2.07 -44.24
CA ARG A 365 -19.34 2.22 -45.47
C ARG A 365 -19.89 1.46 -46.69
N ARG A 366 -20.74 0.45 -46.49
CA ARG A 366 -21.41 -0.29 -47.59
C ARG A 366 -22.73 0.36 -48.04
N GLY A 367 -23.25 1.30 -47.27
CA GLY A 367 -24.45 2.09 -47.60
C GLY A 367 -24.14 3.44 -48.26
N ARG A 368 -22.89 3.68 -48.66
CA ARG A 368 -22.44 4.73 -49.58
C ARG A 368 -21.90 4.03 -50.81
#